data_AF-A0A3A3GH62-F1
#
_entry.id   AF-A0A3A3GH62-F1
#
_cell.length_a   1.000
_cell.length_b   1.000
_cell.length_c   1.000
_cell.angle_alpha   90.00
_cell.angle_beta   90.00
_cell.angle_gamma   90.00
#
_symmetry.space_group_name_H-M   'P 1'
#
loop_
_entity.id
_entity.type
_entity.pdbx_description
1 polymer ?
#
loop_
_entity_poly.entity_id
_entity_poly.type
_entity_poly.pdbx_seq_one_letter_code
_entity_poly.pdbx_strand_id
1 'polypeptide(L)'
;MVKNPDTLFAYWHISPRRRAAAERHYGRPWSTMTKNIRLYAAPHPGRLQSGSGDTPLPYHDCRDSRVQGDEAASAYLRPVLPGGAHAADFGILDDDSQFVPLVRSSIVCIPMSAHAYAHSARLHSASSGIMAPKSEAGTLFEQFSVYTLYSKDEGVHA
;
A
#
# COMPACT_ATOMS: atom_id res chain seq x y z
N MET A 1 -7.30 -12.98 -4.82
CA MET A 1 -7.90 -12.60 -6.13
C MET A 1 -7.02 -11.53 -6.75
N VAL A 2 -6.17 -11.91 -7.72
CA VAL A 2 -5.25 -10.98 -8.41
C VAL A 2 -5.94 -10.49 -9.67
N LYS A 3 -5.96 -9.17 -9.89
CA LYS A 3 -6.66 -8.56 -11.03
C LYS A 3 -5.68 -8.20 -12.15
N ASN A 4 -4.69 -7.35 -11.85
CA ASN A 4 -3.68 -6.82 -12.76
C ASN A 4 -2.35 -6.57 -11.98
N PRO A 5 -1.18 -6.52 -12.64
CA PRO A 5 0.13 -6.32 -11.99
C PRO A 5 0.33 -4.92 -11.37
N ASP A 6 -0.58 -3.99 -11.62
CA ASP A 6 -0.59 -2.60 -11.14
C ASP A 6 -1.61 -2.38 -10.00
N THR A 7 -2.17 -3.47 -9.46
CA THR A 7 -3.31 -3.43 -8.54
C THR A 7 -2.96 -4.18 -7.26
N LEU A 8 -3.10 -3.51 -6.12
CA LEU A 8 -3.01 -4.14 -4.80
C LEU A 8 -4.39 -4.34 -4.20
N PHE A 9 -4.64 -5.50 -3.61
CA PHE A 9 -5.80 -5.68 -2.74
C PHE A 9 -5.40 -5.29 -1.32
N ALA A 10 -6.13 -4.34 -0.74
CA ALA A 10 -5.94 -3.90 0.63
C ALA A 10 -7.19 -4.19 1.44
N TYR A 11 -6.99 -4.60 2.69
CA TYR A 11 -8.04 -4.67 3.69
C TYR A 11 -7.61 -3.90 4.94
N TRP A 12 -8.56 -3.35 5.67
CA TRP A 12 -8.32 -2.58 6.87
C TRP A 12 -9.40 -2.85 7.91
N HIS A 13 -9.02 -2.68 9.17
CA HIS A 13 -9.93 -2.76 10.29
C HIS A 13 -9.67 -1.59 11.24
N ILE A 14 -10.68 -0.75 11.43
CA ILE A 14 -10.63 0.37 12.39
C ILE A 14 -11.42 -0.04 13.61
N SER A 15 -10.72 -0.22 14.73
CA SER A 15 -11.33 -0.60 15.99
C SER A 15 -12.35 0.44 16.47
N PRO A 16 -13.39 0.04 17.22
CA PRO A 16 -14.38 0.96 17.78
C PRO A 16 -13.73 2.10 18.59
N ARG A 17 -12.65 1.81 19.32
CA ARG A 17 -11.88 2.81 20.07
C ARG A 17 -11.28 3.90 19.17
N ARG A 18 -10.70 3.53 18.02
CA ARG A 18 -10.15 4.51 17.06
C ARG A 18 -11.25 5.35 16.42
N ARG A 19 -12.39 4.73 16.07
CA ARG A 19 -13.56 5.47 15.54
C ARG A 19 -14.05 6.49 16.56
N ALA A 20 -14.27 6.07 17.80
CA ALA A 20 -14.73 6.95 18.88
C ALA A 20 -13.74 8.09 19.18
N ALA A 21 -12.44 7.83 19.06
CA ALA A 21 -11.42 8.89 19.20
C ALA A 21 -11.51 9.92 18.07
N ALA A 22 -11.68 9.48 16.83
CA ALA A 22 -11.88 10.38 15.69
C ALA A 22 -13.18 11.18 15.85
N GLU A 23 -14.30 10.55 16.21
CA GLU A 23 -15.60 11.22 16.40
C GLU A 23 -15.53 12.32 17.46
N ARG A 24 -14.85 12.05 18.59
CA ARG A 24 -14.64 13.06 19.64
C ARG A 24 -13.76 14.22 19.17
N HIS A 25 -12.73 13.95 18.39
CA HIS A 25 -11.79 14.96 17.94
C HIS A 25 -12.41 15.91 16.91
N TYR A 26 -13.18 15.36 15.95
CA TYR A 26 -13.79 16.13 14.86
C TYR A 26 -15.26 16.52 15.11
N GLY A 27 -15.85 16.10 16.23
CA GLY A 27 -17.22 16.46 16.61
C GLY A 27 -18.31 15.96 15.67
N ARG A 28 -18.04 14.92 14.87
CA ARG A 28 -18.96 14.39 13.84
C ARG A 28 -18.96 12.87 13.84
N PRO A 29 -20.08 12.22 13.47
CA PRO A 29 -20.16 10.76 13.45
C PRO A 29 -19.25 10.17 12.37
N TRP A 30 -18.68 8.99 12.63
CA TRP A 30 -17.76 8.28 11.74
C TRP A 30 -18.33 8.10 10.32
N SER A 31 -19.63 7.85 10.23
CA SER A 31 -20.37 7.67 8.98
C SER A 31 -20.26 8.85 8.03
N THR A 32 -20.19 10.07 8.57
CA THR A 32 -20.12 11.32 7.80
C THR A 32 -18.70 11.71 7.42
N MET A 33 -17.68 11.10 8.03
CA MET A 33 -16.29 11.42 7.73
C MET A 33 -15.90 10.86 6.35
N THR A 34 -15.26 11.69 5.53
CA THR A 34 -14.69 11.27 4.26
C THR A 34 -13.46 10.40 4.52
N LYS A 35 -13.57 9.11 4.20
CA LYS A 35 -12.50 8.13 4.36
C LYS A 35 -11.63 8.12 3.11
N ASN A 36 -10.33 7.91 3.27
CA ASN A 36 -9.39 7.86 2.16
C ASN A 36 -8.26 6.86 2.45
N ILE A 37 -7.64 6.36 1.39
CA ILE A 37 -6.40 5.60 1.47
C ILE A 37 -5.32 6.38 0.75
N ARG A 38 -4.19 6.59 1.43
CA ARG A 38 -3.02 7.21 0.85
C ARG A 38 -1.95 6.14 0.63
N LEU A 39 -1.56 5.94 -0.63
CA LEU A 39 -0.51 5.00 -0.98
C LEU A 39 0.81 5.74 -1.17
N TYR A 40 1.82 5.33 -0.42
CA TYR A 40 3.18 5.84 -0.55
C TYR A 40 3.99 4.88 -1.40
N ALA A 41 4.78 5.43 -2.34
CA ALA A 41 5.89 4.67 -2.88
C ALA A 41 7.02 4.73 -1.85
N ALA A 42 7.19 3.63 -1.11
CA ALA A 42 8.34 3.49 -0.23
C ALA A 42 9.58 3.46 -1.13
N PRO A 43 10.60 4.26 -0.81
CA PRO A 43 11.80 4.25 -1.60
C PRO A 43 12.46 2.89 -1.43
N HIS A 44 13.15 2.41 -2.47
CA HIS A 44 13.95 1.18 -2.41
C HIS A 44 14.71 1.14 -1.08
N PRO A 45 14.85 -0.03 -0.42
CA PRO A 45 15.44 -0.13 0.91
C PRO A 45 16.82 0.56 1.05
N GLY A 46 17.57 0.73 -0.05
CA GLY A 46 18.79 1.54 -0.09
C GLY A 46 18.63 3.05 0.19
N ARG A 47 17.46 3.65 -0.08
CA ARG A 47 17.20 5.08 0.21
C ARG A 47 16.83 5.33 1.67
N LEU A 48 16.28 4.34 2.37
CA LEU A 48 16.05 4.41 3.82
C LEU A 48 17.38 4.50 4.60
N GLN A 49 18.48 4.07 3.99
CA GLN A 49 19.82 4.14 4.58
C GLN A 49 20.49 5.52 4.45
N SER A 50 20.01 6.42 3.57
CA SER A 50 20.73 7.65 3.22
C SER A 50 20.44 8.85 4.14
N GLY A 51 19.71 8.68 5.24
CA GLY A 51 19.55 9.74 6.26
C GLY A 51 18.73 10.97 5.82
N SER A 52 18.18 10.99 4.60
CA SER A 52 17.30 12.07 4.10
C SER A 52 15.87 11.88 4.62
N GLY A 53 15.67 12.00 5.93
CA GLY A 53 14.38 11.84 6.60
C GLY A 53 13.35 12.95 6.32
N ASP A 54 13.79 14.09 5.76
CA ASP A 54 12.96 15.29 5.62
C ASP A 54 12.17 15.40 4.32
N THR A 55 12.39 14.51 3.35
CA THR A 55 11.59 14.54 2.11
C THR A 55 10.33 13.70 2.29
N PRO A 56 9.12 14.29 2.22
CA PRO A 56 7.89 13.51 2.27
C PRO A 56 7.88 12.48 1.14
N LEU A 57 7.52 11.24 1.48
CA LEU A 57 7.45 10.18 0.49
C LEU A 57 6.41 10.54 -0.57
N PRO A 58 6.69 10.32 -1.87
CA PRO A 58 5.71 10.52 -2.91
C PRO A 58 4.51 9.63 -2.63
N TYR A 59 3.32 10.24 -2.65
CA TYR A 59 2.07 9.56 -2.35
C TYR A 59 1.01 9.87 -3.41
N HIS A 60 0.01 9.02 -3.47
CA HIS A 60 -1.24 9.32 -4.16
C HIS A 60 -2.44 8.83 -3.33
N ASP A 61 -3.54 9.55 -3.46
CA ASP A 61 -4.79 9.23 -2.78
C ASP A 61 -5.64 8.29 -3.64
N CYS A 62 -6.01 7.14 -3.09
CA CYS A 62 -6.87 6.15 -3.72
C CYS A 62 -8.34 6.52 -3.48
N ARG A 63 -8.93 7.26 -4.41
CA ARG A 63 -10.34 7.71 -4.36
C ARG A 63 -11.34 6.63 -4.83
N ASP A 64 -11.18 5.39 -4.38
CA ASP A 64 -12.17 4.34 -4.68
C ASP A 64 -13.45 4.60 -3.87
N SER A 65 -14.61 4.63 -4.52
CA SER A 65 -15.90 4.90 -3.87
C SER A 65 -16.22 3.91 -2.75
N ARG A 66 -15.66 2.70 -2.80
CA ARG A 66 -15.80 1.72 -1.72
C ARG A 66 -15.10 2.17 -0.46
N VAL A 67 -13.96 2.85 -0.53
CA VAL A 67 -13.22 3.34 0.66
C VAL A 67 -14.07 4.33 1.47
N GLN A 68 -14.93 5.08 0.79
CA GLN A 68 -15.85 6.03 1.44
C GLN A 68 -17.06 5.36 2.11
N GLY A 69 -17.34 4.09 1.79
CA GLY A 69 -18.42 3.33 2.38
C GLY A 69 -18.16 3.05 3.87
N ASP A 70 -19.24 3.02 4.66
CA ASP A 70 -19.15 2.91 6.12
C ASP A 70 -18.73 1.50 6.59
N GLU A 71 -19.05 0.49 5.78
CA GLU A 71 -18.78 -0.93 6.05
C GLU A 71 -17.63 -1.50 5.23
N ALA A 72 -17.09 -0.73 4.29
CA ALA A 72 -16.03 -1.24 3.44
C ALA A 72 -14.76 -1.43 4.26
N ALA A 73 -14.32 -2.68 4.34
CA ALA A 73 -13.08 -3.09 4.98
C ALA A 73 -12.01 -3.50 3.96
N SER A 74 -12.27 -3.32 2.65
CA SER A 74 -11.31 -3.66 1.61
C SER A 74 -11.54 -2.91 0.29
N ALA A 75 -10.48 -2.76 -0.49
CA ALA A 75 -10.52 -2.16 -1.82
C ALA A 75 -9.35 -2.65 -2.70
N TYR A 76 -9.45 -2.35 -3.99
CA TYR A 76 -8.35 -2.54 -4.95
C TYR A 76 -7.67 -1.17 -5.16
N LEU A 77 -6.45 -1.03 -4.67
CA LEU A 77 -5.65 0.18 -4.76
C LEU A 77 -4.93 0.22 -6.11
N ARG A 78 -5.05 1.36 -6.80
CA ARG A 78 -4.46 1.63 -8.11
C ARG A 78 -4.17 3.13 -8.26
N PRO A 79 -3.17 3.50 -9.08
CA PRO A 79 -2.19 2.62 -9.70
C PRO A 79 -1.03 2.30 -8.74
N VAL A 80 -0.50 1.09 -8.78
CA VAL A 80 0.72 0.74 -8.03
C VAL A 80 1.86 0.39 -8.96
N LEU A 81 3.08 0.79 -8.61
CA LEU A 81 4.26 0.60 -9.45
C LEU A 81 4.81 -0.82 -9.28
N PRO A 82 4.90 -1.63 -10.36
CA PRO A 82 5.60 -2.90 -10.32
C PRO A 82 7.07 -2.70 -9.93
N GLY A 83 7.65 -3.61 -9.16
CA GLY A 83 9.04 -3.51 -8.70
C GLY A 83 9.28 -2.53 -7.55
N GLY A 84 8.23 -1.88 -7.04
CA GLY A 84 8.30 -0.92 -5.94
C GLY A 84 8.00 -1.53 -4.57
N ALA A 85 8.47 -0.87 -3.52
CA ALA A 85 7.99 -1.08 -2.17
C ALA A 85 6.88 -0.05 -1.88
N HIS A 86 5.80 -0.47 -1.23
CA HIS A 86 4.64 0.37 -0.99
C HIS A 86 4.12 0.23 0.43
N ALA A 87 3.68 1.34 1.02
CA ALA A 87 2.90 1.36 2.26
C ALA A 87 1.61 2.13 2.02
N ALA A 88 0.53 1.75 2.69
CA ALA A 88 -0.74 2.43 2.63
C ALA A 88 -1.16 2.92 4.01
N ASP A 89 -1.66 4.15 4.08
CA ASP A 89 -2.39 4.64 5.23
C ASP A 89 -3.88 4.64 4.92
N PHE A 90 -4.70 4.15 5.85
CA PHE A 90 -6.12 4.42 5.85
C PHE A 90 -6.41 5.51 6.88
N GLY A 91 -7.23 6.48 6.49
CA GLY A 91 -7.50 7.65 7.31
C GLY A 91 -8.77 8.37 6.88
N ILE A 92 -8.91 9.59 7.40
CA ILE A 92 -10.00 10.49 7.07
C ILE A 92 -9.44 11.79 6.48
N LEU A 93 -10.28 12.53 5.78
CA LEU A 93 -10.03 13.92 5.45
C LEU A 93 -10.70 14.79 6.51
N ASP A 94 -9.97 15.78 7.03
CA ASP A 94 -10.56 16.82 7.87
C ASP A 94 -11.32 17.86 7.03
N ASP A 95 -11.81 18.92 7.69
CA ASP A 95 -12.59 19.96 7.03
C ASP A 95 -11.76 20.79 6.04
N ASP A 96 -10.44 20.84 6.23
CA ASP A 96 -9.47 21.49 5.33
C ASP A 96 -8.98 20.52 4.23
N SER A 97 -9.62 19.36 4.09
CA SER A 97 -9.23 18.28 3.19
C SER A 97 -7.81 17.75 3.41
N GLN A 98 -7.25 17.93 4.61
CA GLN A 98 -5.99 17.34 5.01
C GLN A 98 -6.21 15.88 5.41
N PHE A 99 -5.28 15.04 5.00
CA PHE A 99 -5.35 13.61 5.28
C PHE A 99 -4.79 13.30 6.66
N VAL A 100 -5.60 12.64 7.46
CA VAL A 100 -5.30 12.26 8.84
C VAL A 100 -5.21 10.73 8.91
N PRO A 101 -4.00 10.15 8.99
CA PRO A 101 -3.83 8.71 9.02
C PRO A 101 -4.30 8.13 10.35
N LEU A 102 -5.04 7.02 10.29
CA LEU A 102 -5.53 6.30 11.48
C LEU A 102 -4.83 4.94 11.65
N VAL A 103 -4.50 4.29 10.53
CA VAL A 103 -3.74 3.04 10.48
C VAL A 103 -2.80 3.02 9.28
N ARG A 104 -1.66 2.37 9.45
CA ARG A 104 -0.64 2.16 8.42
C ARG A 104 -0.45 0.67 8.17
N SER A 105 -0.32 0.28 6.92
CA SER A 105 0.03 -1.09 6.53
C SER A 105 1.52 -1.38 6.77
N SER A 106 1.88 -2.65 6.76
CA SER A 106 3.28 -3.04 6.50
C SER A 106 3.71 -2.57 5.11
N ILE A 107 5.03 -2.49 4.90
CA ILE A 107 5.60 -2.28 3.57
C ILE A 107 5.47 -3.58 2.79
N VAL A 108 4.90 -3.51 1.58
CA VAL A 108 4.78 -4.63 0.66
C VAL A 108 5.64 -4.34 -0.57
N CYS A 109 6.50 -5.29 -0.93
CA CYS A 109 7.26 -5.24 -2.17
C CYS A 109 6.45 -5.89 -3.28
N ILE A 110 6.19 -5.14 -4.35
CA ILE A 110 5.53 -5.66 -5.54
C ILE A 110 6.61 -6.22 -6.47
N PRO A 111 6.58 -7.51 -6.82
CA PRO A 111 7.53 -8.05 -7.77
C PRO A 111 7.41 -7.32 -9.12
N MET A 112 8.55 -7.13 -9.80
CA MET A 112 8.54 -6.68 -11.20
C MET A 112 7.78 -7.70 -12.04
N SER A 113 6.78 -7.26 -12.81
CA SER A 113 6.18 -8.15 -13.81
C SER A 113 7.19 -8.40 -14.93
N ALA A 114 7.23 -9.61 -15.50
CA ALA A 114 8.13 -9.93 -16.62
C ALA A 114 7.95 -8.98 -17.83
N HIS A 115 6.73 -8.46 -18.02
CA HIS A 115 6.42 -7.45 -19.03
C HIS A 115 7.03 -6.07 -18.71
N ALA A 116 6.95 -5.61 -17.44
CA ALA A 116 7.60 -4.39 -16.99
C ALA A 116 9.14 -4.51 -17.01
N TYR A 117 9.67 -5.71 -16.74
CA TYR A 117 11.08 -6.02 -16.90
C TYR A 117 11.54 -5.90 -18.35
N ALA A 118 10.80 -6.47 -19.31
CA ALA A 118 11.13 -6.37 -20.73
C ALA A 118 11.09 -4.92 -21.25
N HIS A 119 10.18 -4.08 -20.73
CA HIS A 119 10.11 -2.66 -21.11
C HIS A 119 11.21 -1.81 -20.45
N SER A 120 11.55 -2.08 -19.19
CA SER A 120 12.66 -1.38 -18.50
C SER A 120 14.03 -1.78 -19.04
N ALA A 121 14.23 -3.05 -19.39
CA ALA A 121 15.44 -3.55 -20.03
C ALA A 121 15.67 -2.95 -21.43
N ARG A 122 14.60 -2.56 -22.13
CA ARG A 122 14.70 -1.83 -23.42
C ARG A 122 15.08 -0.35 -23.25
N LEU A 123 14.74 0.27 -22.12
CA LEU A 123 15.06 1.67 -21.82
C LEU A 123 16.45 1.82 -21.17
N HIS A 124 16.89 0.83 -20.40
CA HIS A 124 18.22 0.79 -19.79
C HIS A 124 19.06 -0.33 -20.41
N SER A 125 19.53 -0.10 -21.64
CA SER A 125 20.73 -0.79 -22.15
C SER A 125 21.89 -0.40 -21.24
N ALA A 126 22.36 -1.34 -20.42
CA ALA A 126 23.43 -1.21 -19.42
C ALA A 126 22.97 -0.86 -17.98
N SER A 127 22.45 -1.87 -17.28
CA SER A 127 22.87 -2.10 -15.90
C SER A 127 23.14 -3.58 -15.71
N SER A 128 24.42 -3.95 -15.76
CA SER A 128 24.91 -5.28 -15.45
C SER A 128 24.69 -5.54 -13.96
N GLY A 129 23.63 -6.25 -13.60
CA GLY A 129 23.36 -6.58 -12.20
C GLY A 129 22.07 -7.34 -11.91
N ILE A 130 21.11 -7.38 -12.85
CA ILE A 130 19.86 -8.11 -12.62
C ILE A 130 19.98 -9.47 -13.30
N MET A 131 20.17 -10.52 -12.50
CA MET A 131 20.10 -11.90 -12.98
C MET A 131 18.71 -12.16 -13.57
N ALA A 132 18.69 -12.59 -14.84
CA ALA A 132 17.48 -13.07 -15.48
C ALA A 132 16.95 -14.32 -14.75
N PRO A 133 15.63 -14.44 -14.51
CA PRO A 133 15.06 -15.70 -14.06
C PRO A 133 15.24 -16.74 -15.17
N LYS A 134 15.84 -17.89 -14.83
CA LYS A 134 15.94 -19.04 -15.73
C LYS A 134 14.52 -19.49 -16.07
N SER A 135 14.18 -19.37 -17.35
CA SER A 135 12.93 -19.86 -17.90
C SER A 135 13.00 -21.38 -17.95
N GLU A 136 12.33 -22.05 -17.02
CA GLU A 136 11.84 -23.40 -17.26
C GLU A 136 10.43 -23.28 -17.84
N ALA A 137 10.25 -23.90 -19.00
CA ALA A 137 9.02 -23.88 -19.76
C ALA A 137 7.92 -24.62 -18.98
N GLY A 138 7.02 -23.88 -18.34
CA GLY A 138 5.89 -24.46 -17.65
C GLY A 138 5.09 -23.43 -16.88
N THR A 139 4.00 -22.96 -17.49
CA THR A 139 2.94 -22.10 -16.92
C THR A 139 3.23 -20.59 -16.89
N LEU A 140 2.35 -19.81 -17.55
CA LEU A 140 2.41 -18.34 -17.67
C LEU A 140 2.02 -17.59 -16.38
N PHE A 141 1.66 -18.32 -15.33
CA PHE A 141 1.22 -17.79 -14.04
C PHE A 141 1.66 -18.76 -12.93
N GLU A 142 2.97 -18.87 -12.70
CA GLU A 142 3.43 -19.47 -11.45
C GLU A 142 3.01 -18.58 -10.28
N GLN A 143 2.38 -19.23 -9.31
CA GLN A 143 1.51 -18.66 -8.30
C GLN A 143 2.27 -17.69 -7.38
N PHE A 144 1.81 -16.45 -7.28
CA PHE A 144 2.23 -15.54 -6.21
C PHE A 144 1.01 -15.04 -5.44
N SER A 145 0.67 -15.76 -4.38
CA SER A 145 -0.15 -15.24 -3.29
C SER A 145 0.79 -14.92 -2.14
N VAL A 146 1.14 -13.65 -1.96
CA VAL A 146 1.87 -13.20 -0.76
C VAL A 146 0.84 -13.05 0.35
N TYR A 147 0.81 -14.02 1.28
CA TYR A 147 0.08 -13.90 2.53
C TYR A 147 1.05 -13.45 3.61
N THR A 148 0.78 -12.30 4.24
CA THR A 148 1.43 -11.95 5.51
C THR A 148 0.47 -12.34 6.62
N LEU A 149 0.84 -13.37 7.38
CA LEU A 149 0.11 -13.86 8.54
C LEU A 149 0.72 -13.19 9.79
N TYR A 150 -0.10 -12.46 10.56
CA TYR A 150 0.36 -11.84 11.80
C TYR A 150 0.19 -12.82 12.96
N SER A 151 1.21 -12.95 13.81
CA SER A 151 1.04 -13.59 15.13
C SER A 151 0.19 -12.68 16.01
N LYS A 152 -0.65 -13.32 16.83
CA LYS A 152 -1.59 -12.64 17.72
C LYS A 152 -0.93 -12.32 19.05
N ASP A 153 0.11 -11.47 19.02
CA ASP A 153 0.70 -10.97 20.26
C ASP A 153 0.10 -9.60 20.59
N GLU A 154 -1.08 -9.65 21.21
CA GLU A 154 -1.62 -8.53 21.97
C GLU A 154 -1.06 -8.62 23.41
N GLY A 155 -0.17 -7.70 23.77
CA GLY A 155 0.29 -7.54 25.15
C GLY A 155 1.44 -6.55 25.29
N VAL A 156 1.27 -5.55 26.18
CA VAL A 156 2.40 -4.81 26.76
C VAL A 156 2.97 -5.72 27.84
N HIS A 157 4.21 -6.18 27.69
CA HIS A 157 4.93 -6.71 28.84
C HIS A 157 5.19 -5.55 29.80
N ALA A 158 4.63 -5.68 31.01
CA ALA A 158 4.77 -4.75 32.13
C ALA A 158 6.22 -4.65 32.61
#